data_AF-A0A955L4P6-F1
#
_entry.id   AF-A0A955L4P6-F1
#
_cell.length_a   1.000
_cell.length_b   1.000
_cell.length_c   1.000
_cell.angle_alpha   90.00
_cell.angle_beta   90.00
_cell.angle_gamma   90.00
#
_symmetry.space_group_name_H-M   'P 1'
#
loop_
_entity.id
_entity.type
_entity.pdbx_description
1 polymer ?
#
loop_
_entity_poly.entity_id
_entity_poly.type
_entity_poly.pdbx_seq_one_letter_code
_entity_poly.pdbx_strand_id
1 'polypeptide(L)'
;GKGTWTFIGEMEFAKLGLRITNIEPIDYQILYKKGTIYLQEIFSKQTADYYIFQSNIESVIKYIPEYLKVVKHETRKASVKEIKEYIQEEALIGVELNSRILNDRDDLSLHFVLIYDFDDHGFFIHDPGLPPIKARHVLFDKFDKAFNFKGSNAAVVVFEEH
;
A
#
# COMPACT_ATOMS: atom_id res chain seq x y z
N GLY A 1 -5.00 2.10 14.32
CA GLY A 1 -4.11 0.93 14.31
C GLY A 1 -2.69 1.41 14.10
N LYS A 2 -1.70 0.52 14.13
CA LYS A 2 -0.34 0.85 13.64
C LYS A 2 -0.27 0.57 12.14
N GLY A 3 0.33 1.46 11.36
CA GLY A 3 0.67 1.18 9.97
C GLY A 3 1.64 0.01 9.89
N THR A 4 1.49 -0.85 8.88
CA THR A 4 2.36 -2.02 8.70
C THR A 4 2.96 -1.98 7.32
N TRP A 5 4.27 -1.91 7.28
CA TRP A 5 5.09 -2.14 6.10
C TRP A 5 5.23 -3.64 5.90
N THR A 6 4.88 -4.09 4.70
CA THR A 6 4.53 -5.48 4.37
C THR A 6 5.70 -6.32 3.87
N PHE A 7 6.95 -5.82 3.97
CA PHE A 7 8.14 -6.45 3.38
C PHE A 7 8.27 -7.93 3.68
N ILE A 8 8.12 -8.32 4.94
CA ILE A 8 8.29 -9.72 5.35
C ILE A 8 7.21 -10.57 4.70
N GLY A 9 5.94 -10.14 4.74
CA GLY A 9 4.84 -10.88 4.14
C GLY A 9 5.01 -11.05 2.62
N GLU A 10 5.37 -9.97 1.93
CA GLU A 10 5.63 -9.99 0.49
C GLU A 10 6.82 -10.89 0.10
N MET A 11 7.92 -10.87 0.88
CA MET A 11 9.02 -11.80 0.66
C MET A 11 8.61 -13.27 0.88
N GLU A 12 7.77 -13.56 1.87
CA GLU A 12 7.28 -14.93 2.07
C GLU A 12 6.37 -15.37 0.92
N PHE A 13 5.51 -14.49 0.41
CA PHE A 13 4.72 -14.79 -0.79
C PHE A 13 5.59 -15.02 -2.03
N ALA A 14 6.65 -14.23 -2.22
CA ALA A 14 7.61 -14.45 -3.29
C ALA A 14 8.30 -15.84 -3.18
N LYS A 15 8.63 -16.29 -1.97
CA LYS A 15 9.19 -17.63 -1.73
C LYS A 15 8.20 -18.77 -2.02
N LEU A 16 6.91 -18.50 -1.90
CA LEU A 16 5.84 -19.45 -2.25
C LEU A 16 5.56 -19.50 -3.76
N GLY A 17 6.27 -18.72 -4.58
CA GLY A 17 6.13 -18.73 -6.03
C GLY A 17 5.11 -17.72 -6.55
N LEU A 18 4.78 -16.68 -5.79
CA LEU A 18 4.04 -15.54 -6.33
C LEU A 18 5.00 -14.50 -6.91
N ARG A 19 4.66 -13.92 -8.06
CA ARG A 19 5.33 -12.72 -8.54
C ARG A 19 4.75 -11.52 -7.80
N ILE A 20 5.61 -10.81 -7.07
CA ILE A 20 5.21 -9.63 -6.30
C ILE A 20 5.81 -8.38 -6.95
N THR A 21 4.94 -7.42 -7.26
CA THR A 21 5.35 -6.07 -7.67
C THR A 21 4.83 -5.05 -6.66
N ASN A 22 5.75 -4.31 -6.02
CA ASN A 22 5.43 -3.19 -5.15
C ASN A 22 5.64 -1.87 -5.90
N ILE A 23 4.63 -1.01 -5.90
CA ILE A 23 4.61 0.26 -6.63
C ILE A 23 4.28 1.37 -5.64
N GLU A 24 5.26 2.22 -5.34
CA GLU A 24 5.08 3.38 -4.47
C GLU A 24 6.14 4.46 -4.69
N PRO A 25 5.89 5.73 -4.36
CA PRO A 25 6.80 6.85 -4.61
C PRO A 25 8.09 6.87 -3.77
N ILE A 26 8.34 5.85 -2.95
CA ILE A 26 9.45 5.81 -1.99
C ILE A 26 10.62 5.08 -2.62
N ASP A 27 11.77 5.74 -2.78
CA ASP A 27 12.98 5.06 -3.22
C ASP A 27 13.58 4.25 -2.07
N TYR A 28 13.47 2.92 -2.14
CA TYR A 28 14.00 2.03 -1.11
C TYR A 28 15.51 2.04 -0.98
N GLN A 29 16.25 2.33 -2.05
CA GLN A 29 17.71 2.45 -1.95
C GLN A 29 18.10 3.70 -1.17
N ILE A 30 17.38 4.82 -1.37
CA ILE A 30 17.59 6.05 -0.59
C ILE A 30 17.12 5.83 0.85
N LEU A 31 15.95 5.22 1.06
CA LEU A 31 15.43 4.90 2.38
C LEU A 31 16.42 4.03 3.18
N TYR A 32 17.02 3.01 2.56
CA TYR A 32 18.02 2.17 3.21
C TYR A 32 19.27 2.96 3.65
N LYS A 33 19.72 3.91 2.81
CA LYS A 33 20.92 4.71 3.09
C LYS A 33 20.69 5.80 4.12
N LYS A 34 19.55 6.49 4.06
CA LYS A 34 19.24 7.66 4.89
C LYS A 34 18.39 7.34 6.12
N GLY A 35 17.76 6.17 6.16
CA GLY A 35 16.78 5.82 7.18
C GLY A 35 15.52 6.69 7.10
N THR A 36 14.81 6.80 8.22
CA THR A 36 13.52 7.50 8.33
C THR A 36 13.59 9.01 8.05
N ILE A 37 14.78 9.62 8.08
CA ILE A 37 14.99 11.02 7.67
C ILE A 37 14.49 11.25 6.24
N TYR A 38 14.69 10.28 5.35
CA TYR A 38 14.22 10.39 3.96
C TYR A 38 12.70 10.58 3.87
N LEU A 39 11.92 9.94 4.76
CA LEU A 39 10.46 10.08 4.75
C LEU A 39 10.03 11.52 5.08
N GLN A 40 10.80 12.23 5.92
CA GLN A 40 10.56 13.64 6.24
C GLN A 40 10.88 14.56 5.05
N GLU A 41 11.76 14.14 4.13
CA GLU A 41 12.11 14.89 2.93
C GLU A 41 11.01 14.80 1.85
N ILE A 42 10.35 13.64 1.72
CA ILE A 42 9.43 13.37 0.61
C ILE A 42 7.95 13.47 0.98
N PHE A 43 7.60 13.41 2.26
CA PHE A 43 6.22 13.48 2.73
C PHE A 43 5.91 14.74 3.53
N SER A 44 4.61 15.01 3.66
CA SER A 44 4.14 15.99 4.65
C SER A 44 4.55 15.56 6.06
N LYS A 45 4.75 16.53 6.95
CA LYS A 45 5.09 16.25 8.36
C LYS A 45 4.12 15.23 8.98
N GLN A 46 2.82 15.35 8.72
CA GLN A 46 1.81 14.45 9.28
C GLN A 46 1.98 13.00 8.79
N THR A 47 2.20 12.80 7.49
CA THR A 47 2.42 11.47 6.91
C THR A 47 3.76 10.88 7.38
N ALA A 48 4.83 11.68 7.36
CA ALA A 48 6.15 11.24 7.82
C ALA A 48 6.11 10.82 9.30
N ASP A 49 5.51 11.64 10.16
CA ASP A 49 5.32 11.32 11.57
C ASP A 49 4.47 10.06 11.76
N TYR A 50 3.44 9.85 10.94
CA TYR A 50 2.65 8.62 10.98
C TYR A 50 3.51 7.38 10.68
N TYR A 51 4.35 7.42 9.65
CA TYR A 51 5.25 6.28 9.39
C TYR A 51 6.25 6.10 10.53
N ILE A 52 6.90 7.16 10.99
CA ILE A 52 7.98 7.04 11.97
C ILE A 52 7.44 6.56 13.33
N PHE A 53 6.33 7.12 13.79
CA PHE A 53 5.84 6.90 15.15
C PHE A 53 4.66 5.93 15.25
N GLN A 54 3.94 5.70 14.16
CA GLN A 54 2.75 4.85 14.12
C GLN A 54 2.91 3.63 13.21
N SER A 55 4.09 3.38 12.62
CA SER A 55 4.34 2.16 11.84
C SER A 55 5.51 1.32 12.37
N ASN A 56 5.81 0.22 11.69
CA ASN A 56 6.97 -0.64 11.93
C ASN A 56 8.18 -0.29 11.02
N ILE A 57 8.21 0.85 10.33
CA ILE A 57 9.20 1.16 9.28
C ILE A 57 10.65 0.99 9.75
N GLU A 58 10.99 1.51 10.93
CA GLU A 58 12.35 1.42 11.48
C GLU A 58 12.83 -0.02 11.62
N SER A 59 11.92 -0.93 11.99
CA SER A 59 12.24 -2.35 12.13
C SER A 59 12.45 -3.06 10.79
N VAL A 60 11.85 -2.55 9.71
CA VAL A 60 11.86 -3.23 8.41
C VAL A 60 12.89 -2.70 7.42
N ILE A 61 13.43 -1.49 7.62
CA ILE A 61 14.46 -0.88 6.74
C ILE A 61 15.64 -1.84 6.51
N LYS A 62 16.08 -2.56 7.54
CA LYS A 62 17.19 -3.53 7.44
C LYS A 62 16.94 -4.68 6.45
N TYR A 63 15.68 -4.96 6.10
CA TYR A 63 15.32 -6.01 5.15
C TYR A 63 15.29 -5.52 3.70
N ILE A 64 15.41 -4.22 3.43
CA ILE A 64 15.37 -3.67 2.06
C ILE A 64 16.31 -4.41 1.09
N PRO A 65 17.58 -4.71 1.44
CA PRO A 65 18.47 -5.40 0.52
C PRO A 65 18.00 -6.80 0.12
N GLU A 66 17.38 -7.55 1.03
CA GLU A 66 16.83 -8.88 0.72
C GLU A 66 15.48 -8.77 -0.01
N TYR A 67 14.65 -7.82 0.39
CA TYR A 67 13.36 -7.54 -0.23
C TYR A 67 13.52 -7.22 -1.72
N LEU A 68 14.45 -6.34 -2.08
CA LEU A 68 14.70 -5.95 -3.48
C LEU A 68 15.27 -7.08 -4.36
N LYS A 69 15.69 -8.21 -3.79
CA LYS A 69 16.11 -9.37 -4.58
C LYS A 69 14.95 -10.22 -5.07
N VAL A 70 13.82 -10.19 -4.34
CA VAL A 70 12.69 -11.11 -4.56
C VAL A 70 11.39 -10.39 -4.90
N VAL A 71 11.27 -9.11 -4.56
CA VAL A 71 10.13 -8.26 -4.92
C VAL A 71 10.57 -7.21 -5.93
N LYS A 72 9.82 -7.09 -7.03
CA LYS A 72 10.02 -6.02 -8.00
C LYS A 72 9.46 -4.72 -7.42
N HIS A 73 10.32 -3.74 -7.16
CA HIS A 73 9.90 -2.43 -6.68
C HIS A 73 9.94 -1.37 -7.79
N GLU A 74 8.87 -0.58 -7.91
CA GLU A 74 8.74 0.54 -8.84
C GLU A 74 8.52 1.85 -8.08
N THR A 75 9.47 2.78 -8.21
CA THR A 75 9.42 4.07 -7.51
C THR A 75 8.53 5.08 -8.22
N ARG A 76 7.20 4.91 -8.11
CA ARG A 76 6.17 5.76 -8.71
C ARG A 76 4.81 5.55 -8.03
N LYS A 77 3.82 6.35 -8.39
CA LYS A 77 2.42 6.07 -8.04
C LYS A 77 1.73 5.28 -9.14
N ALA A 78 0.94 4.29 -8.75
CA ALA A 78 0.00 3.63 -9.65
C ALA A 78 -1.28 4.46 -9.79
N SER A 79 -1.90 4.40 -10.96
CA SER A 79 -3.21 4.97 -11.22
C SER A 79 -4.34 3.99 -10.89
N VAL A 80 -5.55 4.52 -10.67
CA VAL A 80 -6.77 3.69 -10.53
C VAL A 80 -7.01 2.85 -11.79
N LYS A 81 -6.61 3.34 -12.97
CA LYS A 81 -6.70 2.59 -14.23
C LYS A 81 -5.80 1.36 -14.21
N GLU A 82 -4.54 1.51 -13.81
CA GLU A 82 -3.61 0.39 -13.69
C GLU A 82 -4.08 -0.65 -12.68
N ILE A 83 -4.65 -0.22 -11.54
CA ILE A 83 -5.26 -1.15 -10.57
C ILE A 83 -6.34 -2.02 -11.24
N LYS A 84 -7.20 -1.42 -12.07
CA LYS A 84 -8.23 -2.17 -12.81
C LYS A 84 -7.63 -3.12 -13.84
N GLU A 85 -6.60 -2.67 -14.56
CA GLU A 85 -5.89 -3.48 -15.55
C GLU A 85 -5.26 -4.73 -14.88
N TYR A 86 -4.60 -4.58 -13.73
CA TYR A 86 -4.06 -5.72 -13.01
C TYR A 86 -5.13 -6.70 -12.52
N ILE A 87 -6.29 -6.22 -12.05
CA ILE A 87 -7.40 -7.09 -11.65
C ILE A 87 -7.94 -7.88 -12.86
N GLN A 88 -8.01 -7.24 -14.04
CA GLN A 88 -8.42 -7.91 -15.29
C GLN A 88 -7.41 -8.96 -15.75
N GLU A 89 -6.15 -8.83 -15.36
CA GLU A 89 -5.08 -9.81 -15.56
C GLU A 89 -5.07 -10.89 -14.45
N GLU A 90 -6.17 -11.04 -13.71
CA GLU A 90 -6.37 -12.03 -12.64
C GLU A 90 -5.41 -11.85 -11.44
N ALA A 91 -4.79 -10.67 -11.29
CA ALA A 91 -3.97 -10.36 -10.13
C ALA A 91 -4.82 -9.95 -8.90
N LEU A 92 -4.30 -10.23 -7.71
CA LEU A 92 -4.82 -9.64 -6.48
C LEU A 92 -4.06 -8.36 -6.16
N ILE A 93 -4.76 -7.32 -5.70
CA ILE A 93 -4.16 -5.99 -5.50
C ILE A 93 -4.27 -5.55 -4.04
N GLY A 94 -3.15 -5.48 -3.34
CA GLY A 94 -3.04 -4.79 -2.07
C GLY A 94 -2.88 -3.28 -2.29
N VAL A 95 -3.57 -2.45 -1.51
CA VAL A 95 -3.39 -1.00 -1.56
C VAL A 95 -3.32 -0.38 -0.17
N GLU A 96 -2.46 0.62 -0.01
CA GLU A 96 -2.48 1.51 1.15
C GLU A 96 -3.36 2.72 0.85
N LEU A 97 -4.30 3.00 1.75
CA LEU A 97 -5.20 4.15 1.68
C LEU A 97 -5.44 4.76 3.07
N ASN A 98 -6.03 5.95 3.13
CA ASN A 98 -6.48 6.52 4.39
C ASN A 98 -7.86 5.97 4.77
N SER A 99 -7.88 5.05 5.74
CA SER A 99 -9.12 4.45 6.26
C SER A 99 -10.07 5.46 6.90
N ARG A 100 -9.59 6.62 7.38
CA ARG A 100 -10.47 7.66 7.93
C ARG A 100 -11.28 8.31 6.84
N ILE A 101 -10.66 8.70 5.73
CA ILE A 101 -11.34 9.25 4.55
C ILE A 101 -12.31 8.21 3.97
N LEU A 102 -11.89 6.95 3.90
CA LEU A 102 -12.76 5.83 3.48
C LEU A 102 -14.00 5.66 4.39
N ASN A 103 -13.98 6.20 5.61
CA ASN A 103 -15.07 6.12 6.57
C ASN A 103 -15.61 7.52 6.93
N ASP A 104 -15.54 8.46 5.98
CA ASP A 104 -16.11 9.81 6.07
C ASP A 104 -15.58 10.62 7.27
N ARG A 105 -14.27 10.50 7.52
CA ARG A 105 -13.54 11.24 8.53
C ARG A 105 -12.30 11.92 7.96
N ASP A 106 -11.92 12.99 8.63
CA ASP A 106 -10.95 13.98 8.14
C ASP A 106 -9.54 13.75 8.71
N ASP A 107 -9.38 12.77 9.61
CA ASP A 107 -8.11 12.42 10.24
C ASP A 107 -7.25 11.46 9.38
N LEU A 108 -6.04 11.14 9.83
CA LEU A 108 -5.12 10.24 9.12
C LEU A 108 -5.05 8.88 9.84
N SER A 109 -5.37 7.81 9.11
CA SER A 109 -5.02 6.44 9.51
C SER A 109 -4.77 5.61 8.26
N LEU A 110 -3.49 5.48 7.90
CA LEU A 110 -3.09 4.60 6.80
C LEU A 110 -3.45 3.15 7.12
N HIS A 111 -3.97 2.47 6.12
CA HIS A 111 -4.51 1.14 6.22
C HIS A 111 -4.30 0.39 4.91
N PHE A 112 -3.99 -0.89 5.01
CA PHE A 112 -3.79 -1.77 3.88
C PHE A 112 -5.04 -2.62 3.67
N VAL A 113 -5.58 -2.62 2.45
CA VAL A 113 -6.75 -3.42 2.05
C VAL A 113 -6.42 -4.22 0.80
N LEU A 114 -7.12 -5.34 0.60
CA LEU A 114 -6.99 -6.17 -0.60
C LEU A 114 -8.18 -5.93 -1.53
N ILE A 115 -7.93 -5.51 -2.74
CA ILE A 115 -8.90 -5.42 -3.83
C ILE A 115 -8.84 -6.72 -4.63
N TYR A 116 -9.99 -7.30 -4.90
CA TYR A 116 -10.08 -8.56 -5.66
C TYR A 116 -11.05 -8.50 -6.85
N ASP A 117 -11.88 -7.45 -6.94
CA ASP A 117 -12.85 -7.29 -8.04
C ASP A 117 -13.30 -5.82 -8.16
N PHE A 118 -13.98 -5.47 -9.25
CA PHE A 118 -14.64 -4.18 -9.43
C PHE A 118 -15.88 -4.29 -10.34
N ASP A 119 -16.83 -3.38 -10.16
CA ASP A 119 -17.97 -3.19 -11.07
C ASP A 119 -17.95 -1.79 -11.70
N ASP A 120 -19.06 -1.39 -12.34
CA ASP A 120 -19.20 -0.07 -12.97
C ASP A 120 -19.13 1.10 -11.97
N HIS A 121 -19.27 0.83 -10.66
CA HIS A 121 -19.41 1.85 -9.62
C HIS A 121 -18.25 1.88 -8.63
N GLY A 122 -17.58 0.76 -8.39
CA GLY A 122 -16.61 0.66 -7.32
C GLY A 122 -15.78 -0.61 -7.28
N PHE A 123 -14.91 -0.67 -6.28
CA PHE A 123 -14.07 -1.81 -5.97
C PHE A 123 -14.70 -2.69 -4.88
N PHE A 124 -14.49 -3.99 -4.99
CA PHE A 124 -14.74 -4.94 -3.90
C PHE A 124 -13.44 -5.21 -3.15
N ILE A 125 -13.45 -4.95 -1.84
CA ILE A 125 -12.26 -5.05 -0.99
C ILE A 125 -12.47 -5.96 0.21
N HIS A 126 -11.41 -6.65 0.61
CA HIS A 126 -11.25 -7.21 1.95
C HIS A 126 -10.56 -6.17 2.84
N ASP A 127 -11.30 -5.69 3.84
CA ASP A 127 -10.83 -4.72 4.82
C ASP A 127 -10.50 -5.45 6.15
N PRO A 128 -9.21 -5.67 6.47
CA PRO A 128 -8.80 -6.39 7.68
C PRO A 128 -8.85 -5.52 8.94
N GLY A 129 -9.46 -4.32 8.89
CA GLY A 129 -9.67 -3.47 10.07
C GLY A 129 -10.43 -4.19 11.19
N LEU A 130 -10.57 -3.55 12.36
CA LEU A 130 -11.32 -4.12 13.48
C LEU A 130 -12.65 -3.36 13.63
N PRO A 131 -13.82 -4.02 13.47
CA PRO A 131 -14.01 -5.40 13.03
C PRO A 131 -13.71 -5.59 11.53
N PRO A 132 -13.29 -6.80 11.09
CA PRO A 132 -12.96 -7.03 9.69
C PRO A 132 -14.22 -7.02 8.83
N ILE A 133 -14.14 -6.39 7.66
CA ILE A 133 -15.24 -6.30 6.70
C ILE A 133 -14.83 -7.05 5.44
N LYS A 134 -15.49 -8.19 5.19
CA LYS A 134 -15.29 -8.98 3.97
C LYS A 134 -16.09 -8.37 2.83
N ALA A 135 -15.53 -8.37 1.61
CA ALA A 135 -16.25 -8.00 0.39
C ALA A 135 -16.95 -6.63 0.48
N ARG A 136 -16.30 -5.65 1.11
CA ARG A 136 -16.81 -4.29 1.20
C ARG A 136 -16.80 -3.67 -0.21
N HIS A 137 -17.94 -3.20 -0.67
CA HIS A 137 -18.03 -2.38 -1.89
C HIS A 137 -17.69 -0.92 -1.57
N VAL A 138 -16.80 -0.33 -2.37
CA VAL A 138 -16.32 1.04 -2.22
C VAL A 138 -16.42 1.77 -3.55
N LEU A 139 -17.26 2.80 -3.61
CA LEU A 139 -17.44 3.65 -4.79
C LEU A 139 -16.10 4.26 -5.25
N PHE A 140 -15.88 4.39 -6.57
CA PHE A 140 -14.62 4.90 -7.13
C PHE A 140 -14.23 6.27 -6.58
N ASP A 141 -15.16 7.23 -6.48
CA ASP A 141 -14.87 8.56 -5.93
C ASP A 141 -14.41 8.51 -4.47
N LYS A 142 -14.96 7.57 -3.70
CA LYS A 142 -14.62 7.40 -2.29
C LYS A 142 -13.28 6.69 -2.13
N PHE A 143 -13.01 5.70 -2.98
CA PHE A 143 -11.71 5.06 -3.08
C PHE A 143 -10.63 6.06 -3.47
N ASP A 144 -10.85 6.83 -4.54
CA ASP A 144 -9.89 7.80 -5.07
C ASP A 144 -9.56 8.86 -4.02
N LYS A 145 -10.56 9.41 -3.31
CA LYS A 145 -10.32 10.34 -2.19
C LYS A 145 -9.45 9.71 -1.10
N ALA A 146 -9.68 8.45 -0.75
CA ALA A 146 -8.92 7.75 0.29
C ALA A 146 -7.52 7.32 -0.16
N PHE A 147 -7.34 7.03 -1.44
CA PHE A 147 -6.09 6.54 -2.04
C PHE A 147 -5.18 7.70 -2.48
N ASN A 148 -5.74 8.75 -3.08
CA ASN A 148 -5.03 9.90 -3.65
C ASN A 148 -5.09 11.17 -2.79
N PHE A 149 -5.35 11.06 -1.48
CA PHE A 149 -5.33 12.22 -0.60
C PHE A 149 -3.96 12.93 -0.59
N LYS A 150 -3.96 14.23 -0.22
CA LYS A 150 -2.74 15.03 -0.14
C LYS A 150 -1.75 14.40 0.85
N GLY A 151 -0.56 14.05 0.37
CA GLY A 151 0.46 13.38 1.19
C GLY A 151 0.31 11.86 1.26
N SER A 152 -0.56 11.26 0.44
CA SER A 152 -0.64 9.82 0.27
C SER A 152 0.63 9.23 -0.34
N ASN A 153 1.04 8.07 0.17
CA ASN A 153 1.99 7.19 -0.48
C ASN A 153 1.33 6.46 -1.66
N ALA A 154 0.05 6.09 -1.53
CA ALA A 154 -0.72 5.39 -2.55
C ALA A 154 -0.02 4.09 -3.00
N ALA A 155 0.54 3.36 -2.03
CA ALA A 155 1.26 2.13 -2.29
C ALA A 155 0.32 1.07 -2.87
N VAL A 156 0.81 0.37 -3.89
CA VAL A 156 0.12 -0.75 -4.52
C VAL A 156 1.04 -1.96 -4.50
N VAL A 157 0.50 -3.12 -4.13
CA VAL A 157 1.18 -4.41 -4.20
C VAL A 157 0.37 -5.32 -5.09
N VAL A 158 0.98 -5.74 -6.20
CA VAL A 158 0.38 -6.66 -7.16
C VAL A 158 0.88 -8.07 -6.84
N PHE A 159 -0.05 -9.00 -6.66
CA PHE A 159 0.21 -10.41 -6.40
C PHE A 159 -0.26 -11.22 -7.61
N GLU A 160 0.65 -11.90 -8.28
CA GLU A 160 0.38 -12.64 -9.52
C GLU A 160 0.86 -14.08 -9.40
N GLU A 161 0.07 -15.03 -9.91
CA GLU A 161 0.51 -16.42 -10.09
C GLU A 161 1.44 -16.53 -11.32
N HIS A 162 2.28 -17.57 -11.33
CA HIS A 162 3.23 -17.84 -12.41
C HIS A 162 2.57 -18.41 -13.66
#